data_AF-A0A9P6L2N0-F1
#
_entry.id   AF-A0A9P6L2N0-F1
#
_cell.length_a   1.000
_cell.length_b   1.000
_cell.length_c   1.000
_cell.angle_alpha   90.00
_cell.angle_beta   90.00
_cell.angle_gamma   90.00
#
_symmetry.space_group_name_H-M   'P 1'
#
loop_
_entity.id
_entity.type
_entity.pdbx_description
1 polymer ?
#
loop_
_entity_poly.entity_id
_entity_poly.type
_entity_poly.pdbx_seq_one_letter_code
_entity_poly.pdbx_strand_id
1 'polypeptide(L)'
;MDNADGVKALLDKLKSSTAWKQAIAASDPPVPTPHESHASSDPDFRPSIASLLAQLAGASAERSEHPGPPPPSVAEPRPTEPVAPALSPAPDVAPPPSSTGSDRPELHAFPFQQSLSHLAHLSAKPGFIESIRQIQIEQSALESQLWDERLAIQQKHQEKVKVAVTRAKLIGSGGLSQFEADISTQAYKRELHKFDTQRAIVAWDALVSKQQATLESLGVPVMHVSHLTSDTEKQQRVVRVLESIVEGSR
;
A
#
# COMPACT_ATOMS: atom_id res chain seq x y z
N MET A 1 8.61 33.79 9.85
CA MET A 1 7.25 33.69 9.30
C MET A 1 7.35 33.34 7.81
N ASP A 2 8.28 32.46 7.41
CA ASP A 2 8.85 32.47 6.04
C ASP A 2 8.97 31.06 5.43
N ASN A 3 8.00 30.15 5.69
CA ASN A 3 8.02 28.79 5.12
C ASN A 3 7.09 28.60 3.91
N ALA A 4 6.15 29.52 3.67
CA ALA A 4 5.30 29.46 2.49
C ALA A 4 6.09 29.73 1.19
N ASP A 5 7.07 30.64 1.26
CA ASP A 5 7.91 30.98 0.11
C ASP A 5 8.90 29.87 -0.27
N GLY A 6 9.37 29.08 0.70
CA GLY A 6 10.27 27.95 0.45
C GLY A 6 9.60 26.81 -0.33
N VAL A 7 8.38 26.41 0.07
CA VAL A 7 7.60 25.38 -0.64
C VAL A 7 7.22 25.86 -2.04
N LYS A 8 6.86 27.15 -2.17
CA LYS A 8 6.56 27.76 -3.47
C LYS A 8 7.79 27.79 -4.38
N ALA A 9 8.96 28.11 -3.85
CA ALA A 9 10.23 28.07 -4.59
C ALA A 9 10.60 26.65 -5.03
N LEU A 10 10.34 25.63 -4.20
CA LEU A 10 10.57 24.23 -4.56
C LEU A 10 9.61 23.74 -5.65
N LEU A 11 8.33 24.11 -5.57
CA LEU A 11 7.34 23.84 -6.61
C LEU A 11 7.66 24.55 -7.92
N ASP A 12 8.08 25.83 -7.86
CA ASP A 12 8.51 26.57 -9.04
C ASP A 12 9.80 26.00 -9.62
N LYS A 13 10.72 25.51 -8.78
CA LYS A 13 11.92 24.77 -9.21
C LYS A 13 11.56 23.43 -9.86
N LEU A 14 10.54 22.73 -9.35
CA LEU A 14 10.04 21.49 -9.97
C LEU A 14 9.37 21.76 -11.31
N LYS A 15 8.56 22.83 -11.40
CA LYS A 15 7.87 23.26 -12.64
C LYS A 15 8.83 23.79 -13.70
N SER A 16 9.92 24.44 -13.29
CA SER A 16 10.96 24.94 -14.21
C SER A 16 11.97 23.86 -14.60
N SER A 17 12.01 22.72 -13.90
CA SER A 17 12.89 21.61 -14.23
C SER A 17 12.53 20.98 -15.59
N THR A 18 13.47 21.07 -16.53
CA THR A 18 13.37 20.49 -17.88
C THR A 18 13.18 18.97 -17.82
N ALA A 19 13.73 18.31 -16.80
CA ALA A 19 13.58 16.87 -16.60
C ALA A 19 12.12 16.46 -16.32
N TRP A 20 11.39 17.30 -15.59
CA TRP A 20 9.97 17.05 -15.31
C TRP A 20 9.11 17.30 -16.55
N LYS A 21 9.41 18.34 -17.33
CA LYS A 21 8.73 18.61 -18.62
C LYS A 21 8.97 17.50 -19.65
N GLN A 22 10.18 16.95 -19.73
CA GLN A 22 10.50 15.84 -20.63
C GLN A 22 9.79 14.55 -20.23
N ALA A 23 9.66 14.26 -18.92
CA ALA A 23 8.93 13.09 -18.44
C ALA A 23 7.43 13.14 -18.76
N ILE A 24 6.85 14.34 -18.87
CA ILE A 24 5.44 14.54 -19.26
C ILE A 24 5.27 14.48 -20.77
N ALA A 25 6.18 15.09 -21.53
CA ALA A 25 6.15 15.06 -22.99
C ALA A 25 6.40 13.65 -23.56
N ALA A 26 7.16 12.80 -22.86
CA ALA A 26 7.43 11.43 -23.27
C ALA A 26 6.26 10.44 -23.05
N SER A 27 5.10 10.89 -22.55
CA SER A 27 3.86 10.08 -22.53
C SER A 27 3.10 10.08 -23.85
N ASP A 28 3.53 10.85 -24.85
CA ASP A 28 3.10 10.65 -26.24
C ASP A 28 4.05 9.66 -26.93
N PRO A 29 3.56 8.59 -27.59
CA PRO A 29 4.41 7.55 -28.15
C PRO A 29 5.27 8.13 -29.29
N PRO A 30 6.62 8.12 -29.17
CA PRO A 30 7.47 8.63 -30.23
C PRO A 30 7.69 7.56 -31.30
N VAL A 31 7.47 7.96 -32.56
CA VAL A 31 7.90 7.25 -33.76
C VAL A 31 9.43 7.10 -33.73
N PRO A 32 10.00 5.91 -34.00
CA PRO A 32 11.42 5.66 -33.81
C PRO A 32 12.28 6.25 -34.94
N THR A 33 13.29 7.04 -34.57
CA THR A 33 14.46 7.38 -35.41
C THR A 33 15.74 6.92 -34.72
N PRO A 34 16.73 6.35 -35.45
CA PRO A 34 17.85 5.66 -34.82
C PRO A 34 19.18 6.45 -34.82
N HIS A 35 19.99 6.13 -33.81
CA HIS A 35 21.45 6.34 -33.62
C HIS A 35 21.98 7.71 -33.20
N GLU A 36 22.68 7.76 -32.05
CA GLU A 36 24.13 8.02 -32.01
C GLU A 36 24.72 7.80 -30.61
N SER A 37 25.86 7.11 -30.57
CA SER A 37 26.62 6.73 -29.38
C SER A 37 27.69 7.76 -29.07
N HIS A 38 27.72 8.30 -27.85
CA HIS A 38 28.92 8.94 -27.31
C HIS A 38 29.17 8.52 -25.86
N ALA A 39 30.33 7.92 -25.65
CA ALA A 39 30.90 7.59 -24.34
C ALA A 39 31.57 8.82 -23.72
N SER A 40 31.34 9.04 -22.42
CA SER A 40 32.27 9.81 -21.60
C SER A 40 32.18 9.36 -20.15
N SER A 41 33.36 9.29 -19.53
CA SER A 41 33.67 8.58 -18.30
C SER A 41 33.69 9.55 -17.11
N ASP A 42 32.96 9.22 -16.05
CA ASP A 42 33.33 9.48 -14.65
C ASP A 42 32.27 8.83 -13.74
N PRO A 43 32.65 8.30 -12.55
CA PRO A 43 31.68 8.36 -11.47
C PRO A 43 32.26 8.71 -10.10
N ASP A 44 31.94 9.93 -9.65
CA ASP A 44 31.53 10.16 -8.27
C ASP A 44 30.03 9.78 -8.17
N PHE A 45 29.75 8.55 -7.74
CA PHE A 45 28.38 8.03 -7.60
C PHE A 45 27.68 8.66 -6.39
N ARG A 46 27.07 9.83 -6.59
CA ARG A 46 25.91 10.25 -5.80
C ARG A 46 24.65 9.82 -6.57
N PRO A 47 23.82 8.90 -6.04
CA PRO A 47 22.61 8.49 -6.73
C PRO A 47 21.65 9.68 -6.84
N SER A 48 21.57 10.24 -8.06
CA SER A 48 20.63 11.30 -8.39
C SER A 48 19.22 10.70 -8.46
N ILE A 49 18.27 11.35 -7.79
CA ILE A 49 16.83 11.01 -7.79
C ILE A 49 16.29 10.89 -9.23
N ALA A 50 16.92 11.57 -10.20
CA ALA A 50 16.61 11.48 -11.62
C ALA A 50 16.82 10.07 -12.21
N SER A 51 17.87 9.34 -11.82
CA SER A 51 18.09 7.96 -12.29
C SER A 51 17.05 7.00 -11.74
N LEU A 52 16.58 7.21 -10.50
CA LEU A 52 15.58 6.37 -9.86
C LEU A 52 14.19 6.56 -10.50
N LEU A 53 13.87 7.79 -10.92
CA LEU A 53 12.65 8.09 -11.71
C LEU A 53 12.74 7.56 -13.15
N ALA A 54 13.90 7.65 -13.81
CA ALA A 54 14.11 7.09 -15.14
C ALA A 54 13.99 5.55 -15.16
N GLN A 55 14.46 4.88 -14.11
CA GLN A 55 14.41 3.43 -13.99
C GLN A 55 12.98 2.89 -13.71
N LEU A 56 12.10 3.69 -13.10
CA LEU A 56 10.68 3.35 -12.94
C LEU A 56 9.87 3.52 -14.23
N ALA A 57 10.30 4.36 -15.16
CA ALA A 57 9.59 4.59 -16.42
C ALA A 57 9.87 3.50 -17.48
N GLY A 58 11.02 2.82 -17.40
CA GLY A 58 11.46 1.86 -18.43
C GLY A 58 10.98 0.41 -18.27
N ALA A 59 10.38 0.01 -17.14
CA ALA A 59 10.09 -1.40 -16.85
C ALA A 59 8.72 -1.91 -17.34
N SER A 60 7.98 -1.15 -18.15
CA SER A 60 6.58 -1.43 -18.52
C SER A 60 6.36 -1.79 -19.99
N ALA A 61 7.34 -2.37 -20.68
CA ALA A 61 7.14 -2.88 -22.02
C ALA A 61 8.00 -4.12 -22.25
N GLU A 62 7.46 -5.31 -21.94
CA GLU A 62 7.68 -6.59 -22.66
C GLU A 62 6.73 -7.65 -22.05
N ARG A 63 5.43 -7.55 -22.34
CA ARG A 63 4.50 -8.67 -22.14
C ARG A 63 4.43 -9.42 -23.48
N SER A 64 5.22 -10.48 -23.60
CA SER A 64 5.10 -11.46 -24.69
C SER A 64 3.66 -11.99 -24.74
N GLU A 65 2.98 -11.71 -25.84
CA GLU A 65 1.73 -12.35 -26.23
C GLU A 65 2.04 -13.81 -26.60
N HIS A 66 1.56 -14.75 -25.78
CA HIS A 66 1.57 -16.17 -26.11
C HIS A 66 0.13 -16.58 -26.47
N PRO A 67 -0.16 -17.06 -27.69
CA PRO A 67 -1.49 -17.53 -28.05
C PRO A 67 -1.69 -18.93 -27.47
N GLY A 68 -2.41 -19.03 -26.35
CA GLY A 68 -2.85 -20.29 -25.76
C GLY A 68 -4.13 -20.82 -26.41
N PRO A 69 -4.26 -22.14 -26.64
CA PRO A 69 -5.44 -22.75 -27.27
C PRO A 69 -6.67 -22.73 -26.35
N PRO A 70 -7.89 -22.76 -26.91
CA PRO A 70 -9.14 -22.67 -26.15
C PRO A 70 -9.43 -23.94 -25.34
N PRO A 71 -9.98 -23.82 -24.11
CA PRO A 71 -10.45 -24.96 -23.34
C PRO A 71 -11.80 -25.50 -23.85
N PRO A 72 -12.07 -26.81 -23.69
CA PRO A 72 -13.36 -27.41 -24.03
C PRO A 72 -14.46 -26.97 -23.06
N SER A 73 -15.60 -26.58 -23.63
CA SER A 73 -16.83 -26.25 -22.93
C SER A 73 -17.42 -27.50 -22.28
N VAL A 74 -17.39 -27.58 -20.95
CA VAL A 74 -18.13 -28.57 -20.16
C VAL A 74 -19.40 -27.90 -19.66
N ALA A 75 -20.54 -28.34 -20.18
CA ALA A 75 -21.86 -27.92 -19.73
C ALA A 75 -22.15 -28.49 -18.35
N GLU A 76 -22.35 -27.62 -17.36
CA GLU A 76 -22.77 -27.98 -16.01
C GLU A 76 -24.31 -27.85 -15.89
N PRO A 77 -25.02 -28.89 -15.42
CA PRO A 77 -26.47 -28.84 -15.24
C PRO A 77 -26.86 -28.05 -13.99
N ARG A 78 -27.71 -27.03 -14.17
CA ARG A 78 -28.35 -26.25 -13.09
C ARG A 78 -29.22 -27.13 -12.18
N PRO A 79 -29.04 -27.08 -10.85
CA PRO A 79 -30.05 -27.54 -9.91
C PRO A 79 -31.22 -26.57 -9.84
N THR A 80 -32.43 -27.08 -10.03
CA THR A 80 -33.72 -26.44 -9.77
C THR A 80 -33.86 -26.04 -8.30
N GLU A 81 -34.05 -24.74 -8.04
CA GLU A 81 -34.49 -24.22 -6.75
C GLU A 81 -35.98 -24.54 -6.49
N PRO A 82 -36.36 -24.88 -5.25
CA PRO A 82 -37.76 -24.98 -4.84
C PRO A 82 -38.36 -23.60 -4.52
N VAL A 83 -39.49 -23.33 -5.17
CA VAL A 83 -40.37 -22.19 -4.91
C VAL A 83 -40.96 -22.30 -3.51
N ALA A 84 -40.69 -21.32 -2.64
CA ALA A 84 -41.37 -21.13 -1.36
C ALA A 84 -42.39 -19.97 -1.46
N PRO A 85 -43.53 -20.06 -0.75
CA PRO A 85 -44.67 -19.17 -0.94
C PRO A 85 -44.51 -17.84 -0.20
N ALA A 86 -44.92 -16.78 -0.90
CA ALA A 86 -45.17 -15.45 -0.36
C ALA A 86 -46.33 -15.43 0.63
N LEU A 87 -46.24 -14.56 1.65
CA LEU A 87 -47.24 -13.54 2.03
C LEU A 87 -47.02 -13.10 3.49
N SER A 88 -46.50 -11.88 3.66
CA SER A 88 -46.80 -11.03 4.82
C SER A 88 -46.77 -9.56 4.35
N PRO A 89 -47.88 -8.82 4.47
CA PRO A 89 -47.94 -7.41 4.11
C PRO A 89 -47.30 -6.56 5.22
N ALA A 90 -46.19 -5.90 4.91
CA ALA A 90 -45.57 -4.91 5.79
C ALA A 90 -46.18 -3.51 5.52
N PRO A 91 -46.28 -2.65 6.56
CA PRO A 91 -46.90 -1.34 6.47
C PRO A 91 -46.08 -0.37 5.61
N ASP A 92 -46.81 0.52 4.97
CA ASP A 92 -46.40 1.67 4.16
C ASP A 92 -45.42 2.57 4.96
N VAL A 93 -44.12 2.29 4.83
CA VAL A 93 -43.03 3.11 5.41
C VAL A 93 -42.52 4.03 4.29
N ALA A 94 -42.65 5.32 4.54
CA ALA A 94 -42.25 6.42 3.68
C ALA A 94 -40.86 6.21 3.04
N PRO A 95 -40.68 6.63 1.77
CA PRO A 95 -39.40 6.51 1.09
C PRO A 95 -38.30 7.23 1.90
N PRO A 96 -37.17 6.58 2.20
CA PRO A 96 -36.07 7.25 2.88
C PRO A 96 -35.58 8.42 2.01
N PRO A 97 -35.21 9.57 2.61
CA PRO A 97 -34.62 10.66 1.86
C PRO A 97 -33.37 10.11 1.17
N SER A 98 -33.41 10.10 -0.17
CA SER A 98 -32.25 9.82 -1.01
C SER A 98 -31.13 10.73 -0.52
N SER A 99 -30.22 10.15 0.25
CA SER A 99 -29.00 10.83 0.67
C SER A 99 -28.32 11.22 -0.63
N THR A 100 -28.32 12.51 -0.91
CA THR A 100 -27.54 13.15 -1.97
C THR A 100 -26.14 12.59 -1.87
N GLY A 101 -25.88 11.59 -2.73
CA GLY A 101 -24.57 10.99 -2.87
C GLY A 101 -23.60 12.13 -3.06
N SER A 102 -22.52 12.12 -2.27
CA SER A 102 -21.41 13.02 -2.52
C SER A 102 -21.00 12.84 -3.97
N ASP A 103 -21.38 13.81 -4.81
CA ASP A 103 -20.83 14.03 -6.14
C ASP A 103 -19.35 14.46 -5.97
N ARG A 104 -18.52 13.55 -5.46
CA ARG A 104 -17.07 13.60 -5.56
C ARG A 104 -16.48 12.61 -6.60
N PRO A 105 -17.21 12.14 -7.65
CA PRO A 105 -16.61 11.23 -8.64
C PRO A 105 -15.42 11.88 -9.35
N GLU A 106 -15.33 13.22 -9.34
CA GLU A 106 -14.20 13.94 -9.91
C GLU A 106 -12.87 13.57 -9.25
N LEU A 107 -12.80 13.32 -7.94
CA LEU A 107 -11.53 13.11 -7.22
C LEU A 107 -10.83 11.78 -7.56
N HIS A 108 -11.59 10.78 -8.02
CA HIS A 108 -11.05 9.45 -8.35
C HIS A 108 -10.41 9.41 -9.73
N ALA A 109 -10.83 10.30 -10.65
CA ALA A 109 -10.36 10.34 -12.03
C ALA A 109 -9.22 11.36 -12.25
N PHE A 110 -8.66 11.95 -11.18
CA PHE A 110 -7.59 12.93 -11.34
C PHE A 110 -6.36 12.30 -12.02
N PRO A 111 -5.88 12.88 -13.14
CA PRO A 111 -4.58 12.52 -13.66
C PRO A 111 -3.50 12.93 -12.65
N PHE A 112 -2.45 12.12 -12.54
CA PHE A 112 -1.39 12.30 -11.55
C PHE A 112 -0.82 13.73 -11.51
N GLN A 113 -0.69 14.37 -12.68
CA GLN A 113 -0.21 15.75 -12.81
C GLN A 113 -1.09 16.78 -12.10
N GLN A 114 -2.41 16.63 -12.20
CA GLN A 114 -3.36 17.48 -11.49
C GLN A 114 -3.35 17.18 -10.00
N SER A 115 -3.17 15.90 -9.62
CA SER A 115 -3.02 15.52 -8.21
C SER A 115 -1.86 16.26 -7.55
N LEU A 116 -0.69 16.39 -8.20
CA LEU A 116 0.46 17.12 -7.64
C LEU A 116 0.17 18.60 -7.37
N SER A 117 -0.50 19.28 -8.30
CA SER A 117 -0.88 20.68 -8.13
C SER A 117 -1.87 20.86 -6.98
N HIS A 118 -2.79 19.91 -6.83
CA HIS A 118 -3.75 19.89 -5.74
C HIS A 118 -3.10 19.58 -4.38
N LEU A 119 -2.18 18.61 -4.33
CA LEU A 119 -1.40 18.28 -3.13
C LEU A 119 -0.56 19.47 -2.65
N ALA A 120 0.04 20.22 -3.57
CA ALA A 120 0.74 21.45 -3.24
C ALA A 120 -0.19 22.45 -2.54
N HIS A 121 -1.43 22.61 -3.02
CA HIS A 121 -2.41 23.48 -2.38
C HIS A 121 -2.86 22.96 -1.00
N LEU A 122 -3.03 21.64 -0.84
CA LEU A 122 -3.34 21.04 0.46
C LEU A 122 -2.21 21.22 1.47
N SER A 123 -0.95 21.08 1.05
CA SER A 123 0.23 21.22 1.90
C SER A 123 0.41 22.62 2.50
N ALA A 124 -0.17 23.65 1.86
CA ALA A 124 -0.17 25.01 2.40
C ALA A 124 -1.05 25.15 3.66
N LYS A 125 -1.93 24.17 3.94
CA LYS A 125 -2.82 24.18 5.11
C LYS A 125 -2.13 23.45 6.27
N PRO A 126 -1.91 24.08 7.43
CA PRO A 126 -1.20 23.45 8.55
C PRO A 126 -1.93 22.22 9.12
N GLY A 127 -3.27 22.28 9.24
CA GLY A 127 -4.07 21.16 9.73
C GLY A 127 -4.01 19.91 8.84
N PHE A 128 -3.71 20.07 7.54
CA PHE A 128 -3.47 18.94 6.65
C PHE A 128 -2.19 18.20 7.04
N ILE A 129 -1.08 18.92 7.22
CA ILE A 129 0.22 18.34 7.60
C ILE A 129 0.13 17.67 8.98
N GLU A 130 -0.57 18.29 9.93
CA GLU A 130 -0.84 17.69 11.25
C GLU A 130 -1.59 16.36 11.13
N SER A 131 -2.60 16.29 10.24
CA SER A 131 -3.34 15.06 9.99
C SER A 131 -2.47 13.96 9.38
N ILE A 132 -1.58 14.30 8.42
CA ILE A 132 -0.64 13.31 7.86
C ILE A 132 0.36 12.82 8.92
N ARG A 133 0.85 13.71 9.78
CA ARG A 133 1.71 13.31 10.92
C ARG A 133 0.97 12.38 11.88
N GLN A 134 -0.29 12.68 12.16
CA GLN A 134 -1.11 11.82 13.00
C GLN A 134 -1.25 10.42 12.40
N ILE A 135 -1.48 10.32 11.09
CA ILE A 135 -1.49 9.03 10.36
C ILE A 135 -0.18 8.27 10.55
N GLN A 136 0.98 8.94 10.43
CA GLN A 136 2.31 8.31 10.62
C GLN A 136 2.55 7.85 12.06
N ILE A 137 2.08 8.62 13.05
CA ILE A 137 2.14 8.25 14.47
C ILE A 137 1.30 6.99 14.72
N GLU A 138 0.07 6.95 14.19
CA GLU A 138 -0.81 5.78 14.31
C GLU A 138 -0.20 4.54 13.66
N GLN A 139 0.43 4.69 12.49
CA GLN A 139 1.15 3.61 11.82
C GLN A 139 2.31 3.10 12.67
N SER A 140 3.19 3.99 13.12
CA SER A 140 4.35 3.62 13.95
C SER A 140 3.93 2.94 15.24
N ALA A 141 2.85 3.40 15.87
CA ALA A 141 2.30 2.81 17.08
C ALA A 141 1.78 1.38 16.83
N LEU A 142 1.05 1.16 15.73
CA LEU A 142 0.59 -0.18 15.36
C LEU A 142 1.77 -1.11 15.04
N GLU A 143 2.75 -0.63 14.26
CA GLU A 143 3.94 -1.41 13.92
C GLU A 143 4.71 -1.85 15.17
N SER A 144 4.94 -0.93 16.11
CA SER A 144 5.59 -1.25 17.39
C SER A 144 4.78 -2.28 18.17
N GLN A 145 3.46 -2.11 18.25
CA GLN A 145 2.59 -3.05 18.96
C GLN A 145 2.65 -4.46 18.34
N LEU A 146 2.51 -4.57 17.01
CA LEU A 146 2.55 -5.86 16.32
C LEU A 146 3.94 -6.51 16.43
N TRP A 147 5.00 -5.71 16.45
CA TRP A 147 6.35 -6.19 16.68
C TRP A 147 6.53 -6.77 18.08
N ASP A 148 6.08 -6.05 19.11
CA ASP A 148 6.14 -6.51 20.50
C ASP A 148 5.32 -7.79 20.72
N GLU A 149 4.11 -7.86 20.14
CA GLU A 149 3.27 -9.07 20.17
C GLU A 149 3.99 -10.26 19.50
N ARG A 150 4.63 -10.05 18.35
CA ARG A 150 5.42 -11.08 17.66
C ARG A 150 6.63 -11.54 18.50
N LEU A 151 7.33 -10.60 19.13
CA LEU A 151 8.48 -10.90 20.00
C LEU A 151 8.04 -11.70 21.23
N ALA A 152 6.88 -11.39 21.81
CA ALA A 152 6.31 -12.13 22.93
C ALA A 152 6.04 -13.60 22.56
N ILE A 153 5.54 -13.89 21.36
CA ILE A 153 5.36 -15.28 20.87
C ILE A 153 6.71 -16.00 20.80
N GLN A 154 7.75 -15.33 20.28
CA GLN A 154 9.08 -15.91 20.20
C GLN A 154 9.66 -16.21 21.59
N GLN A 155 9.61 -15.25 22.51
CA GLN A 155 10.12 -15.41 23.89
C GLN A 155 9.41 -16.56 24.61
N LYS A 156 8.07 -16.63 24.49
CA LYS A 156 7.26 -17.72 25.05
C LYS A 156 7.72 -19.11 24.58
N HIS A 157 8.05 -19.27 23.30
CA HIS A 157 8.55 -20.56 22.78
C HIS A 157 10.00 -20.83 23.16
N GLN A 158 10.86 -19.81 23.19
CA GLN A 158 12.22 -19.95 23.71
C GLN A 158 12.22 -20.43 25.16
N GLU A 159 11.34 -19.88 26.01
CA GLU A 159 11.21 -20.31 27.39
C GLU A 159 10.73 -21.77 27.49
N LYS A 160 9.73 -22.16 26.70
CA LYS A 160 9.28 -23.57 26.64
C LYS A 160 10.41 -24.53 26.27
N VAL A 161 11.21 -24.18 25.26
CA VAL A 161 12.38 -24.99 24.87
C VAL A 161 13.41 -25.03 25.98
N LYS A 162 13.70 -23.89 26.63
CA LYS A 162 14.64 -23.83 27.76
C LYS A 162 14.19 -24.74 28.90
N VAL A 163 12.91 -24.70 29.28
CA VAL A 163 12.35 -25.57 30.32
C VAL A 163 12.44 -27.06 29.93
N ALA A 164 12.11 -27.40 28.68
CA ALA A 164 12.19 -28.77 28.19
C ALA A 164 13.64 -29.30 28.18
N VAL A 165 14.59 -28.47 27.75
CA VAL A 165 16.03 -28.78 27.80
C VAL A 165 16.51 -28.99 29.23
N THR A 166 16.14 -28.10 30.16
CA THR A 166 16.48 -28.25 31.58
C THR A 166 15.90 -29.54 32.16
N ARG A 167 14.64 -29.87 31.81
CA ARG A 167 13.99 -31.10 32.25
C ARG A 167 14.70 -32.35 31.71
N ALA A 168 15.03 -32.38 30.43
CA ALA A 168 15.74 -33.51 29.83
C ALA A 168 17.13 -33.72 30.45
N LYS A 169 17.83 -32.61 30.77
CA LYS A 169 19.10 -32.65 31.49
C LYS A 169 18.95 -33.24 32.89
N LEU A 170 17.89 -32.90 33.62
CA LEU A 170 17.65 -33.41 34.98
C LEU A 170 17.32 -34.92 35.00
N ILE A 171 16.64 -35.43 33.97
CA ILE A 171 16.29 -36.85 33.83
C ILE A 171 17.48 -37.71 33.35
N GLY A 172 18.57 -37.07 32.91
CA GLY A 172 19.75 -37.75 32.39
C GLY A 172 19.64 -38.17 30.92
N SER A 173 18.62 -37.68 30.19
CA SER A 173 18.33 -38.07 28.81
C SER A 173 19.30 -37.51 27.76
N GLY A 174 20.42 -36.89 28.17
CA GLY A 174 21.44 -36.34 27.25
C GLY A 174 21.03 -35.09 26.45
N GLY A 175 19.76 -34.66 26.49
CA GLY A 175 19.27 -33.47 25.78
C GLY A 175 17.82 -33.60 25.33
N LEU A 176 17.31 -32.57 24.64
CA LEU A 176 15.97 -32.60 24.04
C LEU A 176 15.96 -33.60 22.87
N SER A 177 14.96 -34.48 22.81
CA SER A 177 14.82 -35.41 21.69
C SER A 177 14.54 -34.65 20.39
N GLN A 178 15.03 -35.17 19.26
CA GLN A 178 14.76 -34.59 17.94
C GLN A 178 13.25 -34.42 17.69
N PHE A 179 12.46 -35.44 18.05
CA PHE A 179 11.01 -35.38 17.93
C PHE A 179 10.40 -34.23 18.75
N GLU A 180 10.87 -34.02 19.97
CA GLU A 180 10.39 -32.92 20.84
C GLU A 180 10.78 -31.54 20.29
N ALA A 181 11.99 -31.44 19.71
CA ALA A 181 12.47 -30.22 19.04
C ALA A 181 11.61 -29.89 17.81
N ASP A 182 11.26 -30.89 17.01
CA ASP A 182 10.42 -30.75 15.83
C ASP A 182 8.99 -30.32 16.21
N ILE A 183 8.39 -30.96 17.22
CA ILE A 183 7.07 -30.59 17.73
C ILE A 183 7.06 -29.15 18.25
N SER A 184 8.10 -28.75 19.01
CA SER A 184 8.23 -27.38 19.52
C SER A 184 8.35 -26.36 18.39
N THR A 185 9.16 -26.66 17.38
CA THR A 185 9.34 -25.82 16.19
C THR A 185 8.04 -25.69 15.39
N GLN A 186 7.32 -26.78 15.17
CA GLN A 186 6.02 -26.78 14.49
C GLN A 186 4.96 -26.01 15.27
N ALA A 187 4.97 -26.09 16.61
CA ALA A 187 4.07 -25.32 17.46
C ALA A 187 4.35 -23.82 17.34
N TYR A 188 5.61 -23.40 17.38
CA TYR A 188 6.01 -22.01 17.16
C TYR A 188 5.57 -21.48 15.80
N LYS A 189 5.86 -22.21 14.72
CA LYS A 189 5.47 -21.83 13.36
C LYS A 189 3.96 -21.67 13.22
N ARG A 190 3.17 -22.60 13.79
CA ARG A 190 1.71 -22.53 13.77
C ARG A 190 1.17 -21.32 14.53
N GLU A 191 1.71 -21.04 15.71
CA GLU A 191 1.29 -19.88 16.51
C GLU A 191 1.64 -18.55 15.83
N LEU A 192 2.85 -18.45 15.24
CA LEU A 192 3.27 -17.28 14.49
C LEU A 192 2.41 -17.05 13.24
N HIS A 193 2.15 -18.11 12.46
CA HIS A 193 1.29 -18.02 11.28
C HIS A 193 -0.14 -17.58 11.65
N LYS A 194 -0.68 -18.13 12.75
CA LYS A 194 -1.99 -17.75 13.28
C LYS A 194 -2.03 -16.27 13.67
N PHE A 195 -0.99 -15.78 14.34
CA PHE A 195 -0.87 -14.37 14.68
C PHE A 195 -0.86 -13.49 13.43
N ASP A 196 -0.04 -13.83 12.44
CA ASP A 196 0.08 -13.04 11.22
C ASP A 196 -1.26 -12.95 10.47
N THR A 197 -1.93 -14.09 10.25
CA THR A 197 -3.19 -14.15 9.50
C THR A 197 -4.38 -13.57 10.25
N GLN A 198 -4.53 -13.86 11.53
CA GLN A 198 -5.74 -13.53 12.27
C GLN A 198 -5.68 -12.18 12.99
N ARG A 199 -4.46 -11.68 13.25
CA ARG A 199 -4.26 -10.49 14.08
C ARG A 199 -3.51 -9.39 13.33
N ALA A 200 -2.33 -9.69 12.78
CA ALA A 200 -1.47 -8.67 12.18
C ALA A 200 -2.07 -8.11 10.88
N ILE A 201 -2.39 -8.99 9.93
CA ILE A 201 -2.97 -8.59 8.63
C ILE A 201 -4.30 -7.86 8.82
N VAL A 202 -5.21 -8.40 9.64
CA VAL A 202 -6.52 -7.79 9.91
C VAL A 202 -6.39 -6.39 10.50
N ALA A 203 -5.46 -6.19 11.46
CA ALA A 203 -5.24 -4.88 12.06
C ALA A 203 -4.58 -3.90 11.09
N TRP A 204 -3.66 -4.37 10.26
CA TRP A 204 -3.03 -3.57 9.21
C TRP A 204 -4.05 -3.10 8.18
N ASP A 205 -4.89 -4.00 7.68
CA ASP A 205 -5.95 -3.69 6.72
C ASP A 205 -6.96 -2.68 7.29
N ALA A 206 -7.32 -2.83 8.57
CA ALA A 206 -8.19 -1.88 9.26
C ALA A 206 -7.54 -0.49 9.38
N LEU A 207 -6.25 -0.42 9.70
CA LEU A 207 -5.51 0.84 9.75
C LEU A 207 -5.43 1.48 8.36
N VAL A 208 -5.04 0.74 7.34
CA VAL A 208 -4.94 1.24 5.96
C VAL A 208 -6.30 1.77 5.49
N SER A 209 -7.39 1.05 5.76
CA SER A 209 -8.75 1.49 5.43
C SER A 209 -9.09 2.81 6.13
N LYS A 210 -8.77 2.94 7.42
CA LYS A 210 -8.96 4.19 8.18
C LYS A 210 -8.12 5.34 7.62
N GLN A 211 -6.85 5.08 7.27
CA GLN A 211 -5.95 6.08 6.69
C GLN A 211 -6.45 6.54 5.32
N GLN A 212 -6.86 5.61 4.45
CA GLN A 212 -7.45 5.93 3.15
C GLN A 212 -8.69 6.80 3.30
N ALA A 213 -9.64 6.41 4.16
CA ALA A 213 -10.84 7.21 4.44
C ALA A 213 -10.50 8.60 5.00
N THR A 214 -9.48 8.70 5.85
CA THR A 214 -9.01 9.98 6.38
C THR A 214 -8.45 10.85 5.27
N LEU A 215 -7.58 10.31 4.42
CA LEU A 215 -6.99 11.03 3.28
C LEU A 215 -8.07 11.45 2.26
N GLU A 216 -9.06 10.61 2.02
CA GLU A 216 -10.22 10.93 1.19
C GLU A 216 -11.02 12.12 1.77
N SER A 217 -11.26 12.10 3.09
CA SER A 217 -11.96 13.18 3.79
C SER A 217 -11.21 14.51 3.72
N LEU A 218 -9.86 14.46 3.75
CA LEU A 218 -8.97 15.60 3.55
C LEU A 218 -8.93 16.09 2.09
N GLY A 219 -9.58 15.38 1.17
CA GLY A 219 -9.65 15.71 -0.26
C GLY A 219 -8.38 15.36 -1.01
N VAL A 220 -7.62 14.35 -0.55
CA VAL A 220 -6.46 13.83 -1.27
C VAL A 220 -6.94 13.04 -2.50
N PRO A 221 -6.48 13.36 -3.71
CA PRO A 221 -6.95 12.71 -4.93
C PRO A 221 -6.58 11.22 -4.96
N VAL A 222 -7.41 10.41 -5.62
CA VAL A 222 -7.18 8.97 -5.85
C VAL A 222 -7.13 8.12 -4.55
N MET A 223 -7.36 8.72 -3.38
CA MET A 223 -7.36 8.01 -2.10
C MET A 223 -8.74 7.42 -1.84
N HIS A 224 -8.97 6.23 -2.40
CA HIS A 224 -10.17 5.43 -2.19
C HIS A 224 -9.79 3.97 -1.99
N VAL A 225 -10.67 3.18 -1.37
CA VAL A 225 -10.44 1.74 -1.25
C VAL A 225 -10.51 1.13 -2.66
N SER A 226 -9.38 0.65 -3.18
CA SER A 226 -9.31 0.01 -4.49
C SER A 226 -8.57 -1.31 -4.40
N HIS A 227 -9.09 -2.32 -5.10
CA HIS A 227 -8.46 -3.62 -5.28
C HIS A 227 -7.70 -3.72 -6.61
N LEU A 228 -7.74 -2.67 -7.44
CA LEU A 228 -7.13 -2.66 -8.75
C LEU A 228 -5.67 -2.20 -8.64
N THR A 229 -4.74 -3.03 -9.11
CA THR A 229 -3.30 -2.76 -9.03
C THR A 229 -2.90 -1.40 -9.61
N SER A 230 -3.53 -0.97 -10.72
CA SER A 230 -3.24 0.32 -11.34
C SER A 230 -3.62 1.51 -10.46
N ASP A 231 -4.68 1.40 -9.65
CA ASP A 231 -5.06 2.45 -8.71
C ASP A 231 -4.11 2.45 -7.51
N THR A 232 -3.75 1.27 -7.02
CA THR A 232 -2.78 1.12 -5.92
C THR A 232 -1.44 1.75 -6.28
N GLU A 233 -0.95 1.55 -7.51
CA GLU A 233 0.28 2.20 -7.98
C GLU A 233 0.17 3.73 -8.00
N LYS A 234 -0.96 4.28 -8.43
CA LYS A 234 -1.20 5.74 -8.40
C LYS A 234 -1.24 6.26 -6.97
N GLN A 235 -1.95 5.57 -6.08
CA GLN A 235 -2.02 5.88 -4.65
C GLN A 235 -0.63 5.88 -4.02
N GLN A 236 0.19 4.86 -4.29
CA GLN A 236 1.57 4.79 -3.80
C GLN A 236 2.41 5.99 -4.26
N ARG A 237 2.26 6.44 -5.52
CA ARG A 237 2.95 7.64 -6.00
C ARG A 237 2.50 8.89 -5.25
N VAL A 238 1.20 9.03 -4.99
CA VAL A 238 0.64 10.14 -4.19
C VAL A 238 1.17 10.12 -2.76
N VAL A 239 1.17 8.94 -2.11
CA VAL A 239 1.68 8.77 -0.74
C VAL A 239 3.16 9.13 -0.64
N ARG A 240 4.02 8.68 -1.57
CA ARG A 240 5.45 9.06 -1.58
C ARG A 240 5.66 10.58 -1.67
N VAL A 241 4.81 11.27 -2.42
CA VAL A 241 4.86 12.75 -2.51
C VAL A 241 4.43 13.38 -1.18
N LEU A 242 3.38 12.86 -0.55
CA LEU A 242 2.94 13.31 0.78
C LEU A 242 4.05 13.13 1.83
N GLU A 243 4.71 11.97 1.86
CA GLU A 243 5.86 11.69 2.73
C GLU A 243 6.96 12.73 2.52
N SER A 244 7.34 12.99 1.27
CA SER A 244 8.37 13.98 0.91
C SER A 244 8.01 15.41 1.38
N ILE A 245 6.74 15.80 1.28
CA ILE A 245 6.25 17.11 1.75
C ILE A 245 6.34 17.21 3.28
N VAL A 246 5.94 16.15 3.98
CA VAL A 246 5.97 16.12 5.45
C VAL A 246 7.39 16.13 5.99
N GLU A 247 8.30 15.40 5.35
CA GLU A 247 9.73 15.38 5.67
C GLU A 247 10.40 16.73 5.40
N GLY A 248 10.09 17.37 4.27
CA GLY A 248 10.61 18.70 3.94
C GLY A 248 10.09 19.84 4.83
N SER A 249 9.06 19.58 5.65
CA SER A 249 8.52 20.53 6.61
C SER A 249 9.17 20.45 8.00
N ARG A 250 10.15 19.56 8.20
CA ARG A 250 10.94 19.49 9.44
C ARG A 250 12.08 20.51 9.42
#